data_AF-A0A923CNU3-F1
#
_entry.id   AF-A0A923CNU3-F1
#
_cell.length_a   1.000
_cell.length_b   1.000
_cell.length_c   1.000
_cell.angle_alpha   90.00
_cell.angle_beta   90.00
_cell.angle_gamma   90.00
#
_symmetry.space_group_name_H-M   'P 1'
#
loop_
_entity.id
_entity.type
_entity.pdbx_description
1 polymer ?
#
loop_
_entity_poly.entity_id
_entity_poly.type
_entity_poly.pdbx_seq_one_letter_code
_entity_poly.pdbx_strand_id
1 'polypeptide(L)'
;MLLSPSKPGCRPARTSRFIGHNEQVTSTSLSSSLSAPTINRPNVVAVGTIVWLGSEVMFFAGLFAIYFTLRSTSPQLWEQGTELFNIPLATVNTIILVLSSVTCQFGVFAAERLQARRTGWNPVKWGMIEWFFLTYAMGAVFVVGQIYEYAILVSEYVTLDSDAFGSAFYLTTGFHGLHVTGGLIAFLLVIGRAYAVKTFTHRDATSAIVVSYYWHFVDVVWIGLFLVIYVLQ
;
A
#
# COMPACT_ATOMS: atom_id res chain seq x y z
N MET A 1 0.91 26.44 -94.84
CA MET A 1 0.01 26.61 -96.00
C MET A 1 -1.39 26.23 -95.52
N LEU A 2 -2.18 27.21 -95.05
CA LEU A 2 -3.49 27.63 -95.62
C LEU A 2 -4.62 26.61 -95.30
N LEU A 3 -5.79 26.87 -94.68
CA LEU A 3 -6.62 28.05 -94.38
C LEU A 3 -7.70 27.69 -93.33
N SER A 4 -8.18 28.68 -92.55
CA SER A 4 -9.47 28.72 -91.80
C SER A 4 -10.61 29.20 -92.75
N PRO A 5 -11.88 29.55 -92.40
CA PRO A 5 -12.68 29.52 -91.14
C PRO A 5 -14.16 29.02 -91.32
N SER A 6 -15.01 28.89 -90.29
CA SER A 6 -16.09 29.88 -89.99
C SER A 6 -16.86 29.58 -88.67
N LYS A 7 -17.06 30.65 -87.88
CA LYS A 7 -18.06 30.88 -86.79
C LYS A 7 -19.21 31.73 -87.41
N PRO A 8 -20.40 32.04 -86.81
CA PRO A 8 -20.59 32.43 -85.40
C PRO A 8 -22.01 32.31 -84.75
N GLY A 9 -22.10 32.70 -83.47
CA GLY A 9 -23.32 33.14 -82.77
C GLY A 9 -23.25 32.79 -81.28
N CYS A 10 -23.43 33.65 -80.28
CA CYS A 10 -23.68 35.08 -80.16
C CYS A 10 -23.14 35.52 -78.76
N ARG A 11 -22.71 36.78 -78.62
CA ARG A 11 -22.19 37.46 -77.40
C ARG A 11 -23.37 38.13 -76.64
N PRO A 12 -23.29 38.57 -75.36
CA PRO A 12 -22.34 39.56 -74.80
C PRO A 12 -21.96 39.27 -73.32
N ALA A 13 -21.21 40.02 -72.52
CA ALA A 13 -20.40 41.25 -72.59
C ALA A 13 -19.35 41.18 -71.45
N ARG A 14 -18.24 41.88 -71.66
CA ARG A 14 -17.18 42.25 -70.69
C ARG A 14 -17.82 43.04 -69.51
N THR A 15 -17.37 42.96 -68.26
CA THR A 15 -16.35 43.87 -67.67
C THR A 15 -16.10 43.51 -66.20
N SER A 16 -14.85 43.60 -65.78
CA SER A 16 -14.33 43.45 -64.41
C SER A 16 -14.96 44.40 -63.39
N ARG A 17 -15.13 43.93 -62.15
CA ARG A 17 -14.72 44.70 -60.95
C ARG A 17 -14.68 43.81 -59.71
N PHE A 18 -13.52 43.87 -59.06
CA PHE A 18 -13.24 43.39 -57.72
C PHE A 18 -14.04 44.25 -56.72
N ILE A 19 -14.99 43.69 -55.97
CA ILE A 19 -15.54 44.26 -54.73
C ILE A 19 -15.88 43.08 -53.81
N GLY A 20 -15.13 42.94 -52.72
CA GLY A 20 -15.37 41.92 -51.71
C GLY A 20 -16.55 42.28 -50.82
N HIS A 21 -17.33 41.27 -50.43
CA HIS A 21 -18.13 41.21 -49.20
C HIS A 21 -18.36 39.73 -48.90
N ASN A 22 -17.45 39.10 -48.16
CA ASN A 22 -17.78 37.86 -47.45
C ASN A 22 -18.48 38.31 -46.16
N GLU A 23 -19.81 38.29 -46.18
CA GLU A 23 -20.61 38.40 -44.97
C GLU A 23 -20.25 37.22 -44.05
N GLN A 24 -19.86 37.53 -42.82
CA GLN A 24 -19.64 36.57 -41.76
C GLN A 24 -20.96 35.83 -41.49
N VAL A 25 -21.08 34.63 -42.05
CA VAL A 25 -22.08 33.66 -41.56
C VAL A 25 -21.55 33.12 -40.25
N THR A 26 -21.98 33.72 -39.14
CA THR A 26 -21.71 33.22 -37.79
C THR A 26 -22.49 31.92 -37.59
N SER A 27 -21.92 30.81 -38.03
CA SER A 27 -22.33 29.49 -37.57
C SER A 27 -21.88 29.34 -36.12
N THR A 28 -22.77 29.65 -35.17
CA THR A 28 -22.57 29.38 -33.75
C THR A 28 -22.47 27.87 -33.56
N SER A 29 -21.25 27.32 -33.61
CA SER A 29 -20.96 25.98 -33.13
C SER A 29 -21.18 25.99 -31.62
N LEU A 30 -22.31 25.43 -31.17
CA LEU A 30 -22.50 25.05 -29.77
C LEU A 30 -21.41 24.03 -29.42
N SER A 31 -20.27 24.53 -28.95
CA SER A 31 -19.25 23.72 -28.28
C SER A 31 -19.77 23.40 -26.89
N SER A 32 -20.74 22.49 -26.81
CA SER A 32 -21.04 21.85 -25.54
C SER A 32 -19.92 20.85 -25.27
N SER A 33 -18.82 21.34 -24.69
CA SER A 33 -17.98 20.47 -23.88
C SER A 33 -18.80 20.11 -22.63
N LEU A 34 -19.74 19.17 -22.79
CA LEU A 34 -20.24 18.42 -21.65
C LEU A 34 -19.02 17.68 -21.11
N SER A 35 -18.36 18.25 -20.10
CA SER A 35 -17.45 17.51 -19.25
C SER A 35 -18.23 16.29 -18.78
N ALA A 36 -17.94 15.13 -19.37
CA ALA A 36 -18.46 13.88 -18.88
C ALA A 36 -18.13 13.84 -17.37
N PRO A 37 -19.09 13.52 -16.50
CA PRO A 37 -18.78 13.38 -15.09
C PRO A 37 -17.66 12.35 -14.99
N THR A 38 -16.49 12.76 -14.48
CA THR A 38 -15.43 11.82 -14.12
C THR A 38 -15.99 10.98 -12.99
N ILE A 39 -16.52 9.79 -13.32
CA ILE A 39 -16.95 8.83 -12.33
C ILE A 39 -15.68 8.40 -11.60
N ASN A 40 -15.42 9.01 -10.44
CA ASN A 40 -14.38 8.58 -9.52
C ASN A 40 -14.85 7.25 -8.92
N ARG A 41 -14.62 6.16 -9.65
CA ARG A 41 -14.94 4.81 -9.19
C ARG A 41 -13.92 4.47 -8.11
N PRO A 42 -14.37 4.20 -6.86
CA PRO A 42 -13.47 3.69 -5.84
C PRO A 42 -12.76 2.44 -6.37
N ASN A 43 -11.48 2.31 -6.07
CA ASN A 43 -10.71 1.14 -6.46
C ASN A 43 -11.25 -0.08 -5.68
N VAL A 44 -11.95 -0.98 -6.38
CA VAL A 44 -12.64 -2.13 -5.77
C VAL A 44 -11.70 -3.04 -4.98
N VAL A 45 -10.43 -3.16 -5.40
CA VAL A 45 -9.43 -3.96 -4.68
C VAL A 45 -9.07 -3.27 -3.37
N ALA A 46 -8.84 -1.95 -3.38
CA ALA A 46 -8.54 -1.18 -2.18
C ALA A 46 -9.70 -1.20 -1.18
N VAL A 47 -10.94 -0.98 -1.66
CA VAL A 47 -12.14 -1.05 -0.80
C VAL A 47 -12.30 -2.44 -0.21
N GLY A 48 -12.15 -3.49 -1.02
CA GLY A 48 -12.23 -4.88 -0.55
C GLY A 48 -11.20 -5.18 0.53
N THR A 49 -9.95 -4.72 0.36
CA THR A 49 -8.91 -4.88 1.38
C THR A 49 -9.26 -4.15 2.67
N ILE A 50 -9.75 -2.90 2.61
CA ILE A 50 -10.12 -2.16 3.84
C ILE A 50 -11.24 -2.90 4.60
N VAL A 51 -12.24 -3.42 3.91
CA VAL A 51 -13.32 -4.19 4.54
C VAL A 51 -12.78 -5.47 5.19
N TRP A 52 -11.90 -6.19 4.48
CA TRP A 52 -11.24 -7.38 5.05
C TRP A 52 -10.35 -7.04 6.25
N LEU A 53 -9.59 -5.94 6.21
CA LEU A 53 -8.84 -5.44 7.36
C LEU A 53 -9.77 -5.14 8.54
N GLY A 54 -10.98 -4.65 8.28
CA GLY A 54 -12.01 -4.48 9.30
C GLY A 54 -12.39 -5.78 10.02
N SER A 55 -12.43 -6.92 9.33
CA SER A 55 -12.63 -8.22 9.98
C SER A 55 -11.42 -8.65 10.82
N GLU A 56 -10.20 -8.34 10.37
CA GLU A 56 -8.98 -8.63 11.14
C GLU A 56 -8.91 -7.79 12.42
N VAL A 57 -9.37 -6.53 12.41
CA VAL A 57 -9.52 -5.72 13.63
C VAL A 57 -10.40 -6.42 14.66
N MET A 58 -11.53 -6.98 14.23
CA MET A 58 -12.46 -7.69 15.13
C MET A 58 -11.85 -9.00 15.65
N PHE A 59 -11.08 -9.71 14.83
CA PHE A 59 -10.32 -10.88 15.24
C PHE A 59 -9.33 -10.54 16.37
N PHE A 60 -8.51 -9.49 16.19
CA PHE A 60 -7.57 -9.05 17.22
C PHE A 60 -8.27 -8.48 18.46
N ALA A 61 -9.40 -7.79 18.31
CA ALA A 61 -10.19 -7.30 19.43
C ALA A 61 -10.65 -8.46 20.35
N GLY A 62 -11.02 -9.61 19.78
CA GLY A 62 -11.33 -10.82 20.54
C GLY A 62 -10.12 -11.36 21.32
N LEU A 63 -8.94 -11.38 20.70
CA LEU A 63 -7.70 -11.80 21.37
C LEU A 63 -7.30 -10.85 22.50
N PHE A 64 -7.44 -9.52 22.31
CA PHE A 64 -7.25 -8.54 23.37
C PHE A 64 -8.26 -8.72 24.51
N ALA A 65 -9.52 -8.99 24.22
CA ALA A 65 -10.54 -9.23 25.23
C ALA A 65 -10.21 -10.45 26.10
N ILE A 66 -9.73 -11.54 25.49
CA ILE A 66 -9.26 -12.73 26.21
C ILE A 66 -8.07 -12.36 27.11
N TYR A 67 -7.07 -11.65 26.58
CA TYR A 67 -5.90 -11.21 27.35
C TYR A 67 -6.28 -10.38 28.58
N PHE A 68 -7.11 -9.34 28.41
CA PHE A 68 -7.54 -8.49 29.52
C PHE A 68 -8.40 -9.24 30.54
N THR A 69 -9.24 -10.17 30.09
CA THR A 69 -10.05 -11.00 30.99
C THR A 69 -9.15 -11.87 31.85
N LEU A 70 -8.21 -12.62 31.25
CA LEU A 70 -7.27 -13.48 31.98
C LEU A 70 -6.42 -12.69 32.98
N ARG A 71 -5.96 -11.50 32.57
CA ARG A 71 -5.25 -10.57 33.46
C ARG A 71 -6.11 -10.15 34.65
N SER A 72 -7.39 -9.85 34.43
CA SER A 72 -8.29 -9.43 35.51
C SER A 72 -8.62 -10.56 36.49
N THR A 73 -8.67 -11.81 36.02
CA THR A 73 -9.01 -12.97 36.84
C THR A 73 -7.82 -13.56 37.58
N SER A 74 -6.59 -13.29 37.13
CA SER A 74 -5.37 -13.87 37.72
C SER A 74 -4.19 -12.88 37.70
N PRO A 75 -4.29 -11.75 38.43
CA PRO A 75 -3.29 -10.67 38.38
C PRO A 75 -1.90 -11.07 38.90
N GLN A 76 -1.82 -12.04 39.83
CA GLN A 76 -0.54 -12.48 40.42
C GLN A 76 0.40 -13.12 39.38
N LEU A 77 -0.14 -13.72 38.32
CA LEU A 77 0.64 -14.35 37.24
C LEU A 77 1.30 -13.28 36.35
N TRP A 78 0.65 -12.12 36.19
CA TRP A 78 1.19 -10.99 35.43
C TRP A 78 2.35 -10.30 36.15
N GLU A 79 2.31 -10.22 37.49
CA GLU A 79 3.42 -9.67 38.30
C GLU A 79 4.69 -10.52 38.18
N GLN A 80 4.56 -11.85 38.09
CA GLN A 80 5.70 -12.76 37.95
C GLN A 80 6.20 -12.86 36.50
N GLY A 81 5.28 -12.84 35.53
CA GLY A 81 5.60 -13.00 34.11
C GLY A 81 6.26 -11.77 33.46
N THR A 82 5.99 -10.56 33.98
CA THR A 82 6.52 -9.31 33.40
C THR A 82 8.01 -9.08 33.66
N GLU A 83 8.60 -9.71 34.69
CA GLU A 83 10.04 -9.61 34.98
C GLU A 83 10.90 -10.38 33.97
N LEU A 84 10.32 -11.36 33.26
CA LEU A 84 11.02 -12.21 32.29
C LEU A 84 11.20 -11.54 30.91
N PHE A 85 10.52 -10.42 30.65
CA PHE A 85 10.55 -9.77 29.35
C PHE A 85 11.71 -8.80 29.17
N ASN A 86 12.39 -8.92 28.03
CA ASN A 86 13.47 -8.00 27.66
C ASN A 86 12.89 -6.74 26.97
N ILE A 87 12.45 -5.78 27.78
CA ILE A 87 11.86 -4.52 27.29
C ILE A 87 12.80 -3.76 26.32
N PRO A 88 14.12 -3.65 26.55
CA PRO A 88 15.01 -3.00 25.59
C PRO A 88 15.00 -3.66 24.20
N LEU A 89 15.06 -4.99 24.14
CA LEU A 89 15.02 -5.73 22.88
C LEU A 89 13.67 -5.54 22.16
N ALA A 90 12.56 -5.69 22.88
CA ALA A 90 11.22 -5.50 22.34
C ALA A 90 11.00 -4.05 21.84
N THR A 91 11.56 -3.06 22.54
CA THR A 91 11.49 -1.65 22.14
C THR A 91 12.26 -1.40 20.84
N VAL A 92 13.48 -1.94 20.71
CA VAL A 92 14.28 -1.81 19.48
C VAL A 92 13.57 -2.48 18.31
N ASN A 93 13.03 -3.70 18.49
CA ASN A 93 12.26 -4.40 17.45
C ASN A 93 11.03 -3.59 17.01
N THR A 94 10.33 -2.97 17.96
CA THR A 94 9.16 -2.12 17.69
C THR A 94 9.54 -0.86 16.93
N ILE A 95 10.65 -0.19 17.30
CA ILE A 95 11.15 0.97 16.55
C ILE A 95 11.49 0.57 15.10
N ILE A 96 12.13 -0.59 14.90
CA ILE A 96 12.44 -1.11 13.56
C ILE A 96 11.14 -1.31 12.77
N LEU A 97 10.10 -1.89 13.37
CA LEU A 97 8.83 -2.12 12.69
C LEU A 97 8.15 -0.80 12.29
N VAL A 98 8.09 0.18 13.20
CA VAL A 98 7.51 1.51 12.92
C VAL A 98 8.30 2.24 11.84
N LEU A 99 9.64 2.18 11.86
CA LEU A 99 10.46 2.73 10.79
C LEU A 99 10.22 1.98 9.46
N SER A 100 9.95 0.67 9.50
CA SER A 100 9.62 -0.10 8.30
C SER A 100 8.33 0.42 7.64
N SER A 101 7.33 0.79 8.44
CA SER A 101 6.08 1.40 7.98
C SER A 101 6.33 2.72 7.22
N VAL A 102 7.22 3.58 7.74
CA VAL A 102 7.65 4.80 7.04
C VAL A 102 8.33 4.49 5.70
N THR A 103 9.23 3.50 5.66
CA THR A 103 9.89 3.08 4.41
C THR A 103 8.89 2.51 3.39
N CYS A 104 7.87 1.79 3.86
CA CYS A 104 6.80 1.25 3.02
C CYS A 104 6.04 2.39 2.34
N GLN A 105 5.73 3.45 3.10
CA GLN A 105 5.02 4.60 2.56
C GLN A 105 5.82 5.32 1.46
N PHE A 106 7.14 5.45 1.62
CA PHE A 106 8.00 5.96 0.55
C PHE A 106 7.97 5.09 -0.70
N GLY A 107 7.91 3.76 -0.54
CA GLY A 107 7.71 2.84 -1.66
C GLY A 107 6.39 3.02 -2.38
N VAL A 108 5.30 3.29 -1.65
CA VAL A 108 3.99 3.61 -2.23
C VAL A 108 4.05 4.91 -3.03
N PHE A 109 4.68 5.96 -2.50
CA PHE A 109 4.85 7.21 -3.25
C PHE A 109 5.67 7.05 -4.53
N ALA A 110 6.60 6.08 -4.58
CA ALA A 110 7.29 5.72 -5.81
C ALA A 110 6.38 4.92 -6.76
N ALA A 111 5.53 4.04 -6.23
CA ALA A 111 4.54 3.28 -7.00
C ALA A 111 3.49 4.19 -7.66
N GLU A 112 3.01 5.23 -6.97
CA GLU A 112 2.06 6.22 -7.49
C GLU A 112 2.67 7.04 -8.65
N ARG A 113 3.98 7.28 -8.61
CA ARG A 113 4.75 7.89 -9.72
C ARG A 113 5.07 6.91 -10.85
N LEU A 114 4.59 5.67 -10.76
CA LEU A 114 4.89 4.57 -11.69
C LEU A 114 6.40 4.26 -11.82
N GLN A 115 7.18 4.54 -10.76
CA GLN A 115 8.61 4.29 -10.73
C GLN A 115 8.89 2.95 -10.05
N ALA A 116 8.93 1.88 -10.84
CA ALA A 116 9.18 0.54 -10.34
C ALA A 116 10.61 0.35 -9.79
N ARG A 117 11.62 0.91 -10.47
CA ARG A 117 13.05 0.73 -10.16
C ARG A 117 13.75 2.05 -9.90
N ARG A 118 14.89 1.99 -9.20
CA ARG A 118 15.74 3.16 -8.97
C ARG A 118 16.19 3.82 -10.26
N THR A 119 16.11 5.14 -10.29
CA THR A 119 16.63 5.99 -11.38
C THR A 119 18.04 6.51 -11.06
N GLY A 120 18.54 6.27 -9.84
CA GLY A 120 19.89 6.65 -9.41
C GLY A 120 20.25 6.07 -8.05
N TRP A 121 21.46 6.40 -7.58
CA TRP A 121 22.01 5.86 -6.33
C TRP A 121 21.52 6.57 -5.06
N ASN A 122 20.98 7.79 -5.17
CA ASN A 122 20.48 8.57 -4.04
C ASN A 122 19.11 8.04 -3.57
N PRO A 123 18.76 8.02 -2.26
CA PRO A 123 17.47 7.51 -1.77
C PRO A 123 16.26 8.22 -2.38
N VAL A 124 16.42 9.50 -2.72
CA VAL A 124 15.39 10.30 -3.42
C VAL A 124 15.05 9.75 -4.81
N LYS A 125 15.96 8.97 -5.42
CA LYS A 125 15.79 8.36 -6.74
C LYS A 125 15.50 6.85 -6.67
N TRP A 126 15.28 6.30 -5.48
CA TRP A 126 14.90 4.90 -5.32
C TRP A 126 13.46 4.67 -5.80
N GLY A 127 13.23 3.53 -6.45
CA GLY A 127 11.91 3.12 -6.91
C GLY A 127 11.15 2.34 -5.84
N MET A 128 9.95 1.89 -6.19
CA MET A 128 9.10 1.10 -5.31
C MET A 128 9.82 -0.17 -4.81
N ILE A 129 10.55 -0.86 -5.69
CA ILE A 129 11.20 -2.13 -5.35
C ILE A 129 12.26 -1.97 -4.25
N GLU A 130 13.11 -0.95 -4.35
CA GLU A 130 14.18 -0.74 -3.37
C GLU A 130 13.62 -0.38 -1.99
N TRP A 131 12.60 0.47 -1.94
CA TRP A 131 11.91 0.80 -0.69
C TRP A 131 11.19 -0.40 -0.10
N PHE A 132 10.47 -1.18 -0.91
CA PHE A 132 9.76 -2.36 -0.43
C PHE A 132 10.73 -3.47 0.02
N PHE A 133 11.90 -3.58 -0.61
CA PHE A 133 12.94 -4.50 -0.16
C PHE A 133 13.51 -4.07 1.21
N LEU A 134 13.70 -2.77 1.44
CA LEU A 134 14.10 -2.26 2.75
C LEU A 134 13.04 -2.56 3.81
N THR A 135 11.76 -2.31 3.51
CA THR A 135 10.64 -2.67 4.40
C THR A 135 10.64 -4.17 4.71
N TYR A 136 10.80 -5.02 3.70
CA TYR A 136 10.89 -6.47 3.87
C TYR A 136 12.07 -6.87 4.78
N ALA A 137 13.25 -6.30 4.58
CA ALA A 137 14.42 -6.61 5.41
C ALA A 137 14.20 -6.22 6.88
N MET A 138 13.62 -5.04 7.12
CA MET A 138 13.30 -4.57 8.47
C MET A 138 12.24 -5.45 9.14
N GLY A 139 11.19 -5.84 8.41
CA GLY A 139 10.18 -6.77 8.92
C GLY A 139 10.73 -8.19 9.16
N ALA A 140 11.68 -8.66 8.36
CA ALA A 140 12.36 -9.93 8.59
C ALA A 140 13.21 -9.90 9.87
N VAL A 141 13.92 -8.80 10.12
CA VAL A 141 14.66 -8.59 11.39
C VAL A 141 13.70 -8.62 12.58
N PHE A 142 12.53 -8.00 12.46
CA PHE A 142 11.50 -8.05 13.50
C PHE A 142 11.04 -9.48 13.79
N VAL A 143 10.74 -10.29 12.76
CA VAL A 143 10.32 -11.69 12.95
C VAL A 143 11.42 -12.52 13.61
N VAL A 144 12.68 -12.32 13.24
CA VAL A 144 13.83 -12.98 13.88
C VAL A 144 13.95 -12.57 15.35
N GLY A 145 13.80 -11.28 15.65
CA GLY A 145 13.78 -10.77 17.01
C GLY A 145 12.69 -11.40 17.86
N GLN A 146 11.50 -11.58 17.29
CA GLN A 146 10.37 -12.21 17.97
C GLN A 146 10.59 -13.70 18.24
N ILE A 147 11.15 -14.43 17.27
CA ILE A 147 11.51 -15.85 17.44
C ILE A 147 12.58 -16.00 18.53
N TYR A 148 13.55 -15.09 18.56
CA TYR A 148 14.60 -15.09 19.59
C TYR A 148 14.02 -14.88 20.99
N GLU A 149 13.07 -13.97 21.15
CA GLU A 149 12.37 -13.75 22.41
C GLU A 149 11.55 -14.99 22.83
N TYR A 150 10.84 -15.63 21.90
CA TYR A 150 10.16 -16.89 22.18
C TYR A 150 11.12 -18.01 22.59
N ALA A 151 12.29 -18.10 21.96
CA ALA A 151 13.28 -19.12 22.31
C ALA A 151 13.80 -18.95 23.74
N ILE A 152 14.02 -17.70 24.18
CA ILE A 152 14.41 -17.40 25.57
C ILE A 152 13.29 -17.78 26.54
N LEU A 153 12.06 -17.35 26.28
CA LEU A 153 10.91 -17.62 27.16
C LEU A 153 10.62 -19.12 27.31
N VAL A 154 10.72 -19.88 26.21
CA VAL A 154 10.59 -21.34 26.25
C VAL A 154 11.73 -21.99 27.05
N SER A 155 12.95 -21.44 27.00
CA SER A 155 14.08 -21.95 27.79
C SER A 155 13.93 -21.70 29.29
N GLU A 156 13.21 -20.66 29.68
CA GLU A 156 12.84 -20.34 31.07
C GLU A 156 11.55 -21.06 31.53
N TYR A 157 11.15 -22.13 30.82
CA TYR A 157 9.95 -22.95 31.09
C TYR A 157 8.59 -22.25 30.95
N VAL A 158 8.54 -21.04 30.37
CA VAL A 158 7.28 -20.37 30.00
C VAL A 158 6.85 -20.86 28.62
N THR A 159 6.01 -21.89 28.61
CA THR A 159 5.50 -22.53 27.40
C THR A 159 4.02 -22.21 27.17
N LEU A 160 3.49 -22.56 25.99
CA LEU A 160 2.09 -22.37 25.67
C LEU A 160 1.11 -23.04 26.65
N ASP A 161 1.54 -24.11 27.32
CA ASP A 161 0.75 -24.91 28.26
C ASP A 161 1.23 -24.74 29.71
N SER A 162 2.19 -23.84 29.97
CA SER A 162 2.69 -23.68 31.34
C SER A 162 1.68 -22.95 32.22
N ASP A 163 1.06 -21.89 31.70
CA ASP A 163 0.14 -21.05 32.46
C ASP A 163 -0.71 -20.14 31.54
N ALA A 164 -1.82 -19.64 32.07
CA ALA A 164 -2.75 -18.77 31.35
C ALA A 164 -2.09 -17.50 30.79
N PHE A 165 -1.07 -16.97 31.48
CA PHE A 165 -0.24 -15.87 31.01
C PHE A 165 0.51 -16.22 29.72
N GLY A 166 1.22 -17.34 29.72
CA GLY A 166 1.99 -17.83 28.58
C GLY A 166 1.08 -18.07 27.38
N SER A 167 -0.05 -18.76 27.57
CA SER A 167 -1.02 -19.01 26.51
C SER A 167 -1.56 -17.71 25.90
N ALA A 168 -1.95 -16.73 26.74
CA ALA A 168 -2.46 -15.45 26.26
C ALA A 168 -1.41 -14.64 25.49
N PHE A 169 -0.18 -14.60 26.00
CA PHE A 169 0.95 -13.94 25.35
C PHE A 169 1.26 -14.55 23.99
N TYR A 170 1.50 -15.87 23.91
CA TYR A 170 1.89 -16.52 22.66
C TYR A 170 0.75 -16.57 21.64
N LEU A 171 -0.52 -16.64 22.06
CA LEU A 171 -1.64 -16.56 21.11
C LEU A 171 -1.73 -15.16 20.50
N THR A 172 -1.73 -14.11 21.32
CA THR A 172 -1.86 -12.72 20.83
C THR A 172 -0.68 -12.32 19.95
N THR A 173 0.55 -12.53 20.42
CA THR A 173 1.79 -12.19 19.70
C THR A 173 2.11 -13.17 18.57
N GLY A 174 1.75 -14.44 18.71
CA GLY A 174 1.95 -15.47 17.69
C GLY A 174 1.04 -15.27 16.47
N PHE A 175 -0.25 -15.01 16.68
CA PHE A 175 -1.14 -14.66 15.56
C PHE A 175 -0.67 -13.38 14.87
N HIS A 176 -0.22 -12.38 15.62
CA HIS A 176 0.40 -11.21 15.02
C HIS A 176 1.64 -11.56 14.19
N GLY A 177 2.56 -12.37 14.71
CA GLY A 177 3.74 -12.83 13.98
C GLY A 177 3.40 -13.60 12.68
N LEU A 178 2.31 -14.38 12.68
CA LEU A 178 1.79 -15.01 11.47
C LEU A 178 1.32 -13.97 10.44
N HIS A 179 0.66 -12.89 10.88
CA HIS A 179 0.26 -11.80 9.99
C HIS A 179 1.46 -11.05 9.41
N VAL A 180 2.47 -10.73 10.23
CA VAL A 180 3.72 -10.13 9.75
C VAL A 180 4.38 -11.02 8.71
N THR A 181 4.46 -12.32 8.96
CA THR A 181 5.02 -13.30 8.01
C THR A 181 4.21 -13.34 6.70
N GLY A 182 2.88 -13.33 6.78
CA GLY A 182 2.01 -13.21 5.61
C GLY A 182 2.25 -11.92 4.82
N GLY A 183 2.49 -10.81 5.51
CA GLY A 183 2.85 -9.52 4.91
C GLY A 183 4.19 -9.55 4.20
N LEU A 184 5.20 -10.18 4.81
CA LEU A 184 6.52 -10.37 4.19
C LEU A 184 6.42 -11.20 2.90
N ILE A 185 5.59 -12.24 2.90
CA ILE A 185 5.30 -13.02 1.68
C ILE A 185 4.61 -12.13 0.64
N ALA A 186 3.64 -11.31 1.03
CA ALA A 186 2.96 -10.38 0.12
C ALA A 186 3.94 -9.35 -0.50
N PHE A 187 4.90 -8.83 0.27
CA PHE A 187 5.97 -7.98 -0.26
C PHE A 187 6.81 -8.70 -1.31
N LEU A 188 7.24 -9.93 -1.04
CA LEU A 188 8.00 -10.73 -2.01
C LEU A 188 7.20 -10.97 -3.29
N LEU A 189 5.89 -11.21 -3.19
CA LEU A 189 5.02 -11.38 -4.36
C LEU A 189 4.89 -10.09 -5.17
N VAL A 190 4.71 -8.93 -4.52
CA VAL A 190 4.64 -7.64 -5.22
C VAL A 190 5.97 -7.28 -5.87
N ILE A 191 7.08 -7.46 -5.16
CA ILE A 191 8.43 -7.24 -5.69
C ILE A 191 8.70 -8.19 -6.87
N GLY A 192 8.44 -9.48 -6.71
CA GLY A 192 8.62 -10.49 -7.75
C GLY A 192 7.78 -10.20 -9.00
N ARG A 193 6.53 -9.79 -8.81
CA ARG A 193 5.66 -9.34 -9.90
C ARG A 193 6.21 -8.09 -10.59
N ALA A 194 6.70 -7.10 -9.83
CA ALA A 194 7.29 -5.89 -10.39
C ALA A 194 8.55 -6.17 -11.22
N TYR A 195 9.29 -7.24 -10.93
CA TYR A 195 10.39 -7.71 -11.79
C TYR A 195 9.91 -8.47 -13.04
N ALA A 196 8.82 -9.21 -12.96
CA ALA A 196 8.29 -10.03 -14.05
C ALA A 196 7.56 -9.22 -15.14
N VAL A 197 6.95 -8.09 -14.78
CA VAL A 197 6.22 -7.24 -15.74
C VAL A 197 7.17 -6.41 -16.61
N LYS A 198 6.88 -6.32 -17.90
CA LYS A 198 7.64 -5.50 -18.86
C LYS A 198 7.38 -4.01 -18.73
N THR A 199 6.14 -3.64 -18.40
CA THR A 199 5.70 -2.26 -18.23
C THR A 199 4.95 -2.15 -16.90
N PHE A 200 5.38 -1.24 -16.04
CA PHE A 200 4.73 -1.01 -14.76
C PHE A 200 3.45 -0.18 -14.96
N THR A 201 2.31 -0.75 -14.61
CA THR A 201 0.99 -0.14 -14.86
C THR A 201 0.29 0.26 -13.57
N HIS A 202 -0.77 1.07 -13.67
CA HIS A 202 -1.61 1.43 -12.51
C HIS A 202 -2.20 0.24 -11.75
N ARG A 203 -2.36 -0.91 -12.41
CA ARG A 203 -2.81 -2.15 -11.76
C ARG A 203 -1.76 -2.68 -10.79
N ASP A 204 -0.49 -2.62 -11.15
CA ASP A 204 0.60 -3.09 -10.30
C ASP A 204 0.86 -2.10 -9.16
N ALA A 205 0.73 -0.79 -9.43
CA ALA A 205 0.73 0.25 -8.39
C ALA A 205 -0.42 0.05 -7.39
N THR A 206 -1.62 -0.31 -7.86
CA THR A 206 -2.75 -0.66 -6.99
C THR A 206 -2.41 -1.82 -6.05
N SER A 207 -1.79 -2.90 -6.57
CA SER A 207 -1.39 -4.03 -5.73
C SER A 207 -0.37 -3.62 -4.66
N ALA A 208 0.57 -2.73 -4.99
CA ALA A 208 1.54 -2.20 -4.04
C ALA A 208 0.88 -1.33 -2.94
N ILE A 209 -0.07 -0.46 -3.31
CA ILE A 209 -0.84 0.36 -2.37
C ILE A 209 -1.62 -0.52 -1.39
N VAL A 210 -2.28 -1.56 -1.91
CA VAL A 210 -3.10 -2.48 -1.12
C VAL A 210 -2.27 -3.29 -0.12
N VAL A 211 -1.09 -3.79 -0.54
CA VAL A 211 -0.16 -4.47 0.38
C VAL A 211 0.37 -3.51 1.44
N SER A 212 0.60 -2.24 1.09
CA SER A 212 0.97 -1.23 2.09
C SER A 212 -0.12 -0.99 3.13
N TYR A 213 -1.40 -0.98 2.76
CA TYR A 213 -2.49 -0.87 3.75
C TYR A 213 -2.48 -2.03 4.74
N TYR A 214 -2.23 -3.24 4.26
CA TYR A 214 -2.07 -4.40 5.13
C TYR A 214 -0.87 -4.26 6.06
N TRP A 215 0.29 -3.86 5.54
CA TRP A 215 1.49 -3.70 6.38
C TRP A 215 1.32 -2.65 7.47
N HIS A 216 0.73 -1.50 7.12
CA HIS A 216 0.40 -0.44 8.09
C HIS A 216 -0.58 -0.92 9.15
N PHE A 217 -1.59 -1.69 8.76
CA PHE A 217 -2.53 -2.28 9.70
C PHE A 217 -1.83 -3.21 10.70
N VAL A 218 -0.98 -4.10 10.18
CA VAL A 218 -0.20 -5.02 11.03
C VAL A 218 0.67 -4.22 12.00
N ASP A 219 1.39 -3.20 11.55
CA ASP A 219 2.23 -2.34 12.41
C ASP A 219 1.40 -1.64 13.51
N VAL A 220 0.21 -1.11 13.18
CA VAL A 220 -0.68 -0.49 14.18
C VAL A 220 -1.15 -1.49 15.24
N VAL A 221 -1.50 -2.71 14.84
CA VAL A 221 -1.87 -3.78 15.79
C VAL A 221 -0.69 -4.12 16.70
N TRP A 222 0.54 -4.14 16.16
CA TRP A 222 1.74 -4.37 16.96
C TRP A 222 1.96 -3.29 18.01
N ILE A 223 1.80 -2.02 17.65
CA ILE A 223 1.92 -0.91 18.62
C ILE A 223 0.92 -1.09 19.76
N GLY A 224 -0.33 -1.49 19.46
CA GLY A 224 -1.32 -1.83 20.47
C GLY A 224 -0.88 -2.98 21.38
N LEU A 225 -0.36 -4.07 20.81
CA LEU A 225 0.17 -5.21 21.56
C LEU A 225 1.35 -4.81 22.45
N PHE A 226 2.30 -4.05 21.90
CA PHE A 226 3.48 -3.58 22.61
C PHE A 226 3.09 -2.75 23.84
N LEU A 227 2.15 -1.81 23.67
CA LEU A 227 1.64 -1.00 24.78
C LEU A 227 0.95 -1.84 25.85
N VAL A 228 0.15 -2.84 25.46
CA VAL A 228 -0.62 -3.66 26.40
C VAL A 228 0.23 -4.70 27.14
N ILE A 229 1.27 -5.23 26.49
CA ILE A 229 2.09 -6.32 27.04
C ILE A 229 3.34 -5.79 27.75
N TYR A 230 4.06 -4.83 27.15
CA TYR A 230 5.36 -4.39 27.67
C TYR A 230 5.27 -3.08 28.46
N VAL A 231 4.32 -2.19 28.16
CA VAL A 231 4.20 -0.89 28.83
C VAL A 231 3.18 -0.93 29.97
N LEU A 232 2.02 -1.55 29.73
CA LEU A 232 0.96 -1.69 30.71
C LEU A 232 1.23 -2.96 31.53
N GLN A 233 2.19 -2.91 32.45
CA GLN A 233 2.47 -3.99 33.41
C GLN A 233 1.42 -4.03 34.53
#